data_AF-A0A9E1WTH1-F1
#
_entry.id   AF-A0A9E1WTH1-F1
#
_cell.length_a   1.000
_cell.length_b   1.000
_cell.length_c   1.000
_cell.angle_alpha   90.00
_cell.angle_beta   90.00
_cell.angle_gamma   90.00
#
_symmetry.space_group_name_H-M   'P 1'
#
loop_
_entity.id
_entity.type
_entity.pdbx_description
1 polymer ?
#
loop_
_entity_poly.entity_id
_entity_poly.type
_entity_poly.pdbx_seq_one_letter_code
_entity_poly.pdbx_strand_id
1 'polypeptide(L)'
;MLTKKEINDIVNESSLVSDMSDADLLEFCMLANENYRSGSPIVSDENYDFIFIPELQKRMPNHPFLQKVESESEGFSDEKIKLPEKMLSTDKAYTWREIEKWLERISKFSEEINVQLSEIQIKGTAKLDGFAGYDDGEKLYTRGDGNKGSDISRVFQRGLGILNDSERGQGPGEIVVKRSYFEDHLSNDFEYPRNFQASLIKEKELDKFARDAIDAKAALFVPFKQLPFWKG
;
A
#
# COMPACT_ATOMS: atom_id res chain seq x y z
N MET A 1 -9.67 -24.45 -6.32
CA MET A 1 -9.17 -23.90 -5.07
C MET A 1 -7.84 -24.56 -4.77
N LEU A 2 -6.78 -23.76 -4.78
CA LEU A 2 -5.43 -24.20 -4.49
C LEU A 2 -5.37 -24.79 -3.09
N THR A 3 -4.75 -25.97 -2.97
CA THR A 3 -4.49 -26.60 -1.68
C THR A 3 -3.34 -25.89 -0.96
N LYS A 4 -3.29 -26.00 0.37
CA LYS A 4 -2.16 -25.48 1.17
C LYS A 4 -0.80 -26.00 0.70
N LYS A 5 -0.78 -27.23 0.16
CA LYS A 5 0.43 -27.83 -0.39
C LYS A 5 0.86 -27.13 -1.68
N GLU A 6 -0.08 -26.92 -2.61
CA GLU A 6 0.19 -26.22 -3.87
C GLU A 6 0.64 -24.78 -3.63
N ILE A 7 0.01 -24.07 -2.68
CA ILE A 7 0.43 -22.72 -2.28
C ILE A 7 1.87 -22.74 -1.76
N ASN A 8 2.21 -23.66 -0.85
CA ASN A 8 3.57 -23.79 -0.34
C ASN A 8 4.57 -24.17 -1.43
N ASP A 9 4.17 -25.00 -2.40
CA ASP A 9 5.05 -25.40 -3.50
C ASP A 9 5.32 -24.21 -4.45
N ILE A 10 4.33 -23.33 -4.68
CA ILE A 10 4.51 -22.10 -5.44
C ILE A 10 5.41 -21.10 -4.69
N VAL A 11 5.16 -20.91 -3.39
CA VAL A 11 5.90 -19.96 -2.54
C VAL A 11 7.37 -20.35 -2.39
N ASN A 12 7.67 -21.66 -2.29
CA ASN A 12 9.05 -22.15 -2.18
C ASN A 12 9.74 -22.33 -3.53
N GLU A 13 9.16 -21.82 -4.62
CA GLU A 13 9.68 -21.93 -5.99
C GLU A 13 9.91 -23.40 -6.44
N SER A 14 9.24 -24.37 -5.80
CA SER A 14 9.31 -25.79 -6.17
C SER A 14 8.42 -26.15 -7.36
N SER A 15 7.61 -25.21 -7.85
CA SER A 15 6.90 -25.25 -9.13
C SER A 15 7.18 -23.99 -9.94
N LEU A 16 7.44 -24.14 -11.24
CA LEU A 16 7.59 -22.99 -12.13
C LEU A 16 6.23 -22.36 -12.42
N VAL A 17 6.17 -21.02 -12.40
CA VAL A 17 4.95 -20.27 -12.76
C VAL A 17 4.46 -20.63 -14.17
N SER A 18 5.37 -21.04 -15.06
CA SER A 18 5.04 -21.55 -16.40
C SER A 18 4.11 -22.77 -16.38
N ASP A 19 4.22 -23.61 -15.35
CA ASP A 19 3.59 -24.92 -15.28
C ASP A 19 2.20 -24.86 -14.60
N MET A 20 1.85 -23.69 -14.05
CA MET A 20 0.53 -23.43 -13.46
C MET A 20 -0.54 -23.32 -14.55
N SER A 21 -1.74 -23.80 -14.26
CA SER A 21 -2.90 -23.51 -15.11
C SER A 21 -3.30 -22.03 -15.00
N ASP A 22 -4.01 -21.50 -16.00
CA ASP A 22 -4.48 -20.11 -15.96
C ASP A 22 -5.39 -19.83 -14.76
N ALA A 23 -6.17 -20.84 -14.34
CA ALA A 23 -7.04 -20.75 -13.17
C ALA A 23 -6.23 -20.70 -11.86
N ASP A 24 -5.19 -21.53 -11.75
CA ASP A 24 -4.31 -21.58 -10.58
C ASP A 24 -3.46 -20.31 -10.46
N LEU A 25 -2.96 -19.79 -11.58
CA LEU A 25 -2.20 -18.55 -11.61
C LEU A 25 -3.06 -17.36 -11.17
N LEU A 26 -4.29 -17.26 -11.68
CA LEU A 26 -5.22 -16.23 -11.26
C LEU A 26 -5.59 -16.36 -9.78
N GLU A 27 -5.88 -17.58 -9.32
CA GLU A 27 -6.23 -17.85 -7.91
C GLU A 27 -5.06 -17.48 -6.98
N PHE A 28 -3.83 -17.86 -7.33
CA PHE A 28 -2.64 -17.50 -6.57
C PHE A 28 -2.44 -15.98 -6.53
N CYS A 29 -2.59 -15.28 -7.64
CA CYS A 29 -2.44 -13.82 -7.66
C CYS A 29 -3.47 -13.13 -6.75
N MET A 30 -4.73 -13.58 -6.78
CA MET A 30 -5.78 -13.07 -5.90
C MET A 30 -5.43 -13.31 -4.42
N LEU A 31 -5.01 -14.53 -4.08
CA LEU A 31 -4.63 -14.92 -2.73
C LEU A 31 -3.41 -14.13 -2.22
N ALA A 32 -2.38 -13.97 -3.05
CA ALA A 32 -1.17 -13.24 -2.72
C ALA A 32 -1.46 -11.76 -2.44
N ASN A 33 -2.27 -11.11 -3.27
CA ASN A 33 -2.69 -9.73 -3.05
C ASN A 33 -3.58 -9.56 -1.80
N GLU A 34 -4.47 -10.51 -1.52
CA GLU A 34 -5.27 -10.50 -0.29
C GLU A 34 -4.39 -10.60 0.96
N ASN A 35 -3.44 -11.52 0.96
CA ASN A 35 -2.48 -11.72 2.05
C ASN A 35 -1.54 -10.53 2.24
N TYR A 36 -1.09 -9.91 1.14
CA TYR A 36 -0.30 -8.68 1.21
C TYR A 36 -1.07 -7.52 1.88
N ARG A 37 -2.38 -7.41 1.61
CA ARG A 37 -3.24 -6.35 2.17
C ARG A 37 -3.62 -6.59 3.62
N SER A 38 -3.74 -7.85 4.03
CA SER A 38 -3.97 -8.22 5.43
C SER A 38 -2.68 -8.16 6.28
N GLY A 39 -1.52 -7.87 5.66
CA GLY A 39 -0.24 -7.81 6.36
C GLY A 39 0.31 -9.18 6.70
N SER A 40 0.06 -10.19 5.87
CA SER A 40 0.64 -11.54 5.96
C SER A 40 1.09 -12.03 4.58
N PRO A 41 1.97 -11.29 3.88
CA PRO A 41 2.35 -11.60 2.49
C PRO A 41 2.92 -13.02 2.38
N ILE A 42 2.47 -13.76 1.37
CA ILE A 42 2.92 -15.14 1.10
C ILE A 42 4.01 -15.21 0.03
N VAL A 43 4.28 -14.10 -0.65
CA VAL A 43 5.29 -13.94 -1.70
C VAL A 43 5.83 -12.52 -1.61
N SER A 44 7.09 -12.30 -2.01
CA SER A 44 7.67 -10.96 -2.06
C SER A 44 7.00 -10.08 -3.12
N ASP A 45 7.03 -8.77 -2.90
CA ASP A 45 6.53 -7.77 -3.85
C ASP A 45 7.25 -7.89 -5.20
N GLU A 46 8.55 -8.17 -5.17
CA GLU A 46 9.34 -8.37 -6.39
C GLU A 46 8.87 -9.61 -7.16
N ASN A 47 8.72 -10.75 -6.49
CA ASN A 47 8.27 -11.97 -7.17
C ASN A 47 6.85 -11.80 -7.71
N TYR A 48 5.95 -11.17 -6.92
CA TYR A 48 4.60 -10.87 -7.36
C TYR A 48 4.59 -9.96 -8.61
N ASP A 49 5.29 -8.83 -8.56
CA ASP A 49 5.28 -7.80 -9.60
C ASP A 49 6.07 -8.22 -10.87
N PHE A 50 7.12 -9.05 -10.76
CA PHE A 50 8.00 -9.40 -11.89
C PHE A 50 7.82 -10.82 -12.43
N ILE A 51 7.21 -11.73 -11.68
CA ILE A 51 7.02 -13.12 -12.11
C ILE A 51 5.53 -13.41 -12.35
N PHE A 52 4.71 -13.24 -11.32
CA PHE A 52 3.30 -13.65 -11.38
C PHE A 52 2.44 -12.70 -12.20
N ILE A 53 2.51 -11.39 -11.95
CA ILE A 53 1.71 -10.40 -12.68
C ILE A 53 2.06 -10.38 -14.18
N PRO A 54 3.34 -10.37 -14.61
CA PRO A 54 3.67 -10.37 -16.03
C PRO A 54 3.21 -11.65 -16.75
N GLU A 55 3.33 -12.81 -16.11
CA GLU A 55 2.84 -14.06 -16.70
C GLU A 55 1.30 -14.06 -16.79
N LEU A 56 0.59 -13.55 -15.77
CA LEU A 56 -0.86 -13.40 -15.81
C LEU A 56 -1.29 -12.39 -16.89
N GLN A 57 -0.60 -11.27 -17.06
CA GLN A 57 -0.86 -10.29 -18.12
C GLN A 57 -0.61 -10.87 -19.52
N LYS A 58 0.44 -11.69 -19.69
CA LYS A 58 0.75 -12.34 -20.96
C LYS A 58 -0.35 -13.34 -21.36
N ARG A 59 -0.88 -14.11 -20.40
CA ARG A 59 -1.90 -15.13 -20.65
C ARG A 59 -3.31 -14.57 -20.71
N MET A 60 -3.63 -13.62 -19.83
CA MET A 60 -4.98 -13.11 -19.59
C MET A 60 -5.05 -11.58 -19.56
N PRO A 61 -4.58 -10.86 -20.60
CA PRO A 61 -4.39 -9.39 -20.57
C PRO A 61 -5.67 -8.58 -20.31
N ASN A 62 -6.83 -9.13 -20.67
CA ASN A 62 -8.13 -8.47 -20.52
C ASN A 62 -8.92 -8.94 -19.29
N HIS A 63 -8.30 -9.70 -18.38
CA HIS A 63 -9.01 -10.21 -17.22
C HIS A 63 -9.36 -9.08 -16.24
N PRO A 64 -10.60 -9.02 -15.69
CA PRO A 64 -11.02 -7.93 -14.79
C PRO A 64 -10.14 -7.72 -13.56
N PHE A 65 -9.45 -8.77 -13.08
CA PHE A 65 -8.48 -8.69 -11.98
C PHE A 65 -7.36 -7.67 -12.28
N LEU A 66 -6.85 -7.65 -13.51
CA LEU A 66 -5.77 -6.74 -13.91
C LEU A 66 -6.25 -5.29 -14.14
N GLN A 67 -7.56 -5.09 -14.27
CA GLN A 67 -8.16 -3.79 -14.58
C GLN A 67 -8.76 -3.10 -13.34
N LYS A 68 -8.97 -3.83 -12.25
CA LYS A 68 -9.56 -3.27 -11.03
C LYS A 68 -8.47 -2.70 -10.12
N VAL A 69 -8.69 -1.48 -9.66
CA VAL A 69 -8.01 -0.95 -8.49
C VAL A 69 -8.63 -1.64 -7.28
N GLU A 70 -7.95 -2.67 -6.77
CA GLU A 70 -8.59 -3.59 -5.84
C GLU A 70 -8.75 -3.00 -4.44
N SER A 71 -9.74 -3.51 -3.70
CA SER A 71 -10.13 -3.10 -2.34
C SER A 71 -9.31 -3.80 -1.25
N GLU A 72 -9.03 -3.13 -0.14
CA GLU A 72 -8.54 -3.80 1.08
C GLU A 72 -9.58 -4.88 1.50
N SER A 73 -9.12 -6.11 1.72
CA SER A 73 -9.90 -7.24 2.26
C SER A 73 -10.22 -6.99 3.74
N GLU A 74 -11.31 -7.62 4.22
CA GLU A 74 -11.97 -7.45 5.54
C GLU A 74 -11.67 -6.10 6.22
N GLY A 75 -12.59 -5.15 6.04
CA GLY A 75 -12.43 -3.80 6.55
C GLY A 75 -11.97 -3.83 8.01
N PHE A 76 -11.05 -2.95 8.37
CA PHE A 76 -10.65 -2.72 9.77
C PHE A 76 -11.79 -2.19 10.63
N SER A 77 -13.01 -2.15 10.10
CA SER A 77 -14.28 -1.97 10.78
C SER A 77 -15.37 -2.68 10.01
N ASP A 78 -16.38 -3.22 10.71
CA ASP A 78 -17.55 -3.87 10.10
C ASP A 78 -18.31 -2.91 9.16
N GLU A 79 -18.25 -1.61 9.44
CA GLU A 79 -18.85 -0.56 8.60
C GLU A 79 -17.83 0.08 7.66
N LYS A 80 -18.11 0.03 6.35
CA LYS A 80 -17.39 0.81 5.33
C LYS A 80 -18.02 2.19 5.16
N ILE A 81 -17.24 3.24 5.38
CA ILE A 81 -17.67 4.64 5.33
C ILE A 81 -17.12 5.29 4.06
N LYS A 82 -17.93 6.17 3.45
CA LYS A 82 -17.52 6.95 2.28
C LYS A 82 -16.42 7.94 2.65
N LEU A 83 -15.35 7.96 1.87
CA LEU A 83 -14.25 8.89 2.07
C LEU A 83 -14.68 10.34 1.72
N PRO A 84 -14.18 11.34 2.46
CA PRO A 84 -14.40 12.75 2.12
C PRO A 84 -13.86 13.10 0.72
N GLU A 85 -12.71 12.51 0.37
CA GLU A 85 -12.06 12.63 -0.93
C GLU A 85 -11.65 11.26 -1.44
N LYS A 86 -11.72 11.07 -2.76
CA LYS A 86 -11.32 9.81 -3.39
C LYS A 86 -9.80 9.61 -3.25
N MET A 87 -9.39 8.50 -2.63
CA MET A 87 -7.98 8.12 -2.53
C MET A 87 -7.58 7.29 -3.74
N LEU A 88 -6.71 7.84 -4.58
CA LEU A 88 -6.20 7.17 -5.78
C LEU A 88 -5.08 6.18 -5.42
N SER A 89 -4.84 5.23 -6.34
CA SER A 89 -3.58 4.47 -6.36
C SER A 89 -2.57 5.20 -7.25
N THR A 90 -1.31 4.79 -7.16
CA THR A 90 -0.24 5.24 -8.06
C THR A 90 0.09 4.17 -9.08
N ASP A 91 0.32 4.57 -10.33
CA ASP A 91 0.99 3.71 -11.31
C ASP A 91 2.44 3.46 -10.85
N LYS A 92 2.96 2.25 -11.09
CA LYS A 92 4.35 1.89 -10.80
C LYS A 92 5.15 1.91 -12.10
N ALA A 93 6.41 2.33 -12.02
CA ALA A 93 7.39 2.25 -13.11
C ALA A 93 8.65 1.58 -12.56
N TYR A 94 9.12 0.53 -13.22
CA TYR A 94 10.28 -0.26 -12.82
C TYR A 94 11.48 -0.02 -13.75
N THR A 95 11.24 0.61 -14.90
CA THR A 95 12.25 0.90 -15.91
C THR A 95 12.27 2.37 -16.27
N TRP A 96 13.45 2.87 -16.69
CA TRP A 96 13.59 4.24 -17.17
C TRP A 96 12.67 4.55 -18.36
N ARG A 97 12.48 3.58 -19.26
CA ARG A 97 11.56 3.71 -20.41
C ARG A 97 10.11 3.96 -20.01
N GLU A 98 9.65 3.41 -18.89
CA GLU A 98 8.29 3.68 -18.39
C GLU A 98 8.16 5.10 -17.84
N ILE A 99 9.23 5.61 -17.21
CA ILE A 99 9.32 7.01 -16.77
C ILE A 99 9.32 7.94 -18.00
N GLU A 100 10.10 7.64 -19.04
CA GLU A 100 10.11 8.41 -20.29
C GLU A 100 8.72 8.48 -20.93
N LYS A 101 8.01 7.35 -21.02
CA LYS A 101 6.63 7.32 -21.51
C LYS A 101 5.67 8.16 -20.65
N TRP A 102 5.87 8.19 -19.34
CA TRP A 102 5.09 9.04 -18.46
C TRP A 102 5.38 10.53 -18.71
N LEU A 103 6.63 10.91 -18.91
CA LEU A 103 7.03 12.27 -19.29
C LEU A 103 6.48 12.66 -20.67
N GLU A 104 6.49 11.76 -21.66
CA GLU A 104 5.87 11.97 -22.97
C GLU A 104 4.37 12.25 -22.86
N ARG A 105 3.66 11.50 -22.00
CA ARG A 105 2.24 11.75 -21.71
C ARG A 105 2.04 13.15 -21.12
N ILE A 106 2.88 13.56 -20.16
CA ILE A 106 2.82 14.90 -19.57
C ILE A 106 3.00 15.97 -20.64
N SER A 107 4.01 15.84 -21.50
CA SER A 107 4.27 16.79 -22.60
C SER A 107 3.06 16.93 -23.53
N LYS A 108 2.48 15.80 -23.94
CA LYS A 108 1.30 15.80 -24.80
C LYS A 108 0.09 16.48 -24.13
N PHE A 109 -0.18 16.18 -22.86
CA PHE A 109 -1.28 16.81 -22.14
C PHE A 109 -1.03 18.31 -21.93
N SER A 110 0.22 18.73 -21.69
CA SER A 110 0.62 20.14 -21.59
C SER A 110 0.22 20.93 -22.83
N GLU A 111 0.50 20.36 -24.02
CA GLU A 111 0.10 20.95 -25.31
C GLU A 111 -1.42 21.04 -25.44
N GLU A 112 -2.15 19.98 -25.07
CA GLU A 112 -3.62 19.95 -25.14
C GLU A 112 -4.28 21.03 -24.27
N ILE A 113 -3.67 21.37 -23.13
CA ILE A 113 -4.17 22.41 -22.20
C ILE A 113 -3.50 23.78 -22.35
N ASN A 114 -2.66 23.97 -23.38
CA ASN A 114 -1.90 25.20 -23.64
C ASN A 114 -1.04 25.68 -22.46
N VAL A 115 -0.43 24.75 -21.72
CA VAL A 115 0.56 25.05 -20.68
C VAL A 115 1.96 24.79 -21.26
N GLN A 116 2.92 25.65 -20.94
CA GLN A 116 4.30 25.43 -21.40
C GLN A 116 4.97 24.37 -20.52
N LEU A 117 5.76 23.47 -21.12
CA LEU A 117 6.52 22.47 -20.38
C LEU A 117 7.44 23.07 -19.30
N SER A 118 7.99 24.27 -19.56
CA SER A 118 8.83 25.02 -18.60
C SER A 118 8.08 25.51 -17.36
N GLU A 119 6.75 25.54 -17.40
CA GLU A 119 5.89 25.93 -16.28
C GLU A 119 5.47 24.72 -15.44
N ILE A 120 5.66 23.50 -15.96
CA ILE A 120 5.38 22.26 -15.25
C ILE A 120 6.52 21.95 -14.28
N GLN A 121 6.16 21.59 -13.06
CA GLN A 121 7.11 21.19 -12.02
C GLN A 121 6.72 19.84 -11.46
N ILE A 122 7.68 18.92 -11.42
CA ILE A 122 7.51 17.57 -10.89
C ILE A 122 8.02 17.59 -9.45
N LYS A 123 7.18 17.09 -8.53
CA LYS A 123 7.58 16.83 -7.15
C LYS A 123 7.87 15.34 -6.99
N GLY A 124 9.09 15.03 -6.58
CA GLY A 124 9.50 13.67 -6.22
C GLY A 124 9.53 13.50 -4.70
N THR A 125 8.78 12.56 -4.16
CA THR A 125 8.81 12.17 -2.74
C THR A 125 9.29 10.74 -2.60
N ALA A 126 9.85 10.40 -1.44
CA ALA A 126 10.01 9.00 -1.08
C ALA A 126 8.62 8.35 -0.99
N LYS A 127 8.47 7.17 -1.58
CA LYS A 127 7.27 6.36 -1.37
C LYS A 127 7.37 5.73 0.01
N LEU A 128 6.41 6.03 0.87
CA LEU A 128 6.30 5.35 2.16
C LEU A 128 5.77 3.94 1.96
N ASP A 129 6.24 3.02 2.80
CA ASP A 129 5.74 1.66 2.87
C ASP A 129 4.96 1.48 4.16
N GLY A 130 3.68 1.75 4.08
CA GLY A 130 2.79 1.82 5.22
C GLY A 130 1.37 1.37 4.92
N PHE A 131 0.46 1.82 5.78
CA PHE A 131 -0.98 1.79 5.53
C PHE A 131 -1.48 3.18 5.17
N ALA A 132 -2.03 3.31 3.97
CA ALA A 132 -2.62 4.55 3.49
C ALA A 132 -3.85 4.95 4.32
N GLY A 133 -3.90 6.23 4.70
CA GLY A 133 -5.05 6.80 5.38
C GLY A 133 -5.35 8.23 4.99
N TYR A 134 -6.59 8.66 5.21
CA TYR A 134 -7.03 10.04 5.02
C TYR A 134 -7.50 10.61 6.35
N ASP A 135 -6.88 11.71 6.78
CA ASP A 135 -7.23 12.41 8.00
C ASP A 135 -7.99 13.70 7.68
N ASP A 136 -9.28 13.75 8.01
CA ASP A 136 -10.13 14.93 7.79
C ASP A 136 -10.18 15.90 8.98
N GLY A 137 -9.53 15.56 10.09
CA GLY A 137 -9.49 16.36 11.32
C GLY A 137 -10.37 15.80 12.42
N GLU A 138 -11.44 15.09 12.05
CA GLU A 138 -12.33 14.40 12.99
C GLU A 138 -12.05 12.90 12.97
N LYS A 139 -11.89 12.34 11.78
CA LYS A 139 -11.72 10.92 11.50
C LYS A 139 -10.46 10.62 10.70
N LEU A 140 -9.98 9.39 10.90
CA LEU A 140 -8.99 8.77 10.04
C LEU A 140 -9.62 7.59 9.33
N TYR A 141 -9.59 7.62 8.00
CA TYR A 141 -10.13 6.55 7.17
C TYR A 141 -8.99 5.74 6.57
N THR A 142 -9.14 4.41 6.49
CA THR A 142 -8.30 3.62 5.58
C THR A 142 -8.66 3.90 4.14
N ARG A 143 -7.79 3.55 3.20
CA ARG A 143 -8.07 3.71 1.77
C ARG A 143 -9.21 2.82 1.29
N GLY A 144 -9.27 1.56 1.74
CA GLY A 144 -10.27 0.59 1.29
C GLY A 144 -10.25 0.39 -0.23
N ASP A 145 -11.36 0.71 -0.91
CA ASP A 145 -11.49 0.67 -2.38
C ASP A 145 -11.15 2.00 -3.07
N GLY A 146 -10.73 3.01 -2.30
CA GLY A 146 -10.45 4.37 -2.75
C GLY A 146 -11.67 5.30 -2.74
N ASN A 147 -12.90 4.79 -2.60
CA ASN A 147 -14.12 5.57 -2.39
C ASN A 147 -14.75 5.34 -1.01
N LYS A 148 -14.62 4.13 -0.48
CA LYS A 148 -15.04 3.74 0.86
C LYS A 148 -13.89 3.04 1.59
N GLY A 149 -13.73 3.38 2.85
CA GLY A 149 -12.73 2.80 3.76
C GLY A 149 -13.32 2.50 5.12
N SER A 150 -12.46 2.18 6.09
CA SER A 150 -12.84 1.93 7.47
C SER A 150 -12.42 3.10 8.36
N ASP A 151 -13.24 3.46 9.35
CA ASP A 151 -12.85 4.44 10.36
C ASP A 151 -11.89 3.79 11.36
N ILE A 152 -10.66 4.30 11.38
CA ILE A 152 -9.57 3.85 12.24
C ILE A 152 -9.13 4.94 13.22
N SER A 153 -9.98 5.94 13.51
CA SER A 153 -9.69 7.07 14.42
C SER A 153 -9.24 6.65 15.82
N ARG A 154 -9.60 5.42 16.22
CA ARG A 154 -9.10 4.75 17.43
C ARG A 154 -7.57 4.75 17.55
N VAL A 155 -6.81 4.78 16.45
CA VAL A 155 -5.34 4.80 16.52
C VAL A 155 -4.82 6.05 17.22
N PHE A 156 -5.48 7.20 17.00
CA PHE A 156 -5.15 8.45 17.69
C PHE A 156 -5.56 8.43 19.15
N GLN A 157 -6.71 7.83 19.48
CA GLN A 157 -7.14 7.62 20.87
C GLN A 157 -6.16 6.71 21.63
N ARG A 158 -5.49 5.80 20.92
CA ARG A 158 -4.43 4.91 21.44
C ARG A 158 -3.05 5.57 21.50
N GLY A 159 -2.93 6.85 21.13
CA GLY A 159 -1.71 7.64 21.26
C GLY A 159 -0.84 7.74 20.00
N LEU A 160 -1.27 7.18 18.85
CA LEU A 160 -0.52 7.32 17.60
C LEU A 160 -0.32 8.81 17.28
N GLY A 161 0.94 9.24 17.15
CA GLY A 161 1.27 10.62 16.82
C GLY A 161 1.17 10.93 15.32
N ILE A 162 1.11 12.21 15.00
CA ILE A 162 1.38 12.71 13.64
C ILE A 162 2.84 13.14 13.56
N LEU A 163 3.48 12.96 12.40
CA LEU A 163 4.80 13.51 12.13
C LEU A 163 4.91 14.99 12.56
N ASN A 164 6.04 15.33 13.17
CA ASN A 164 6.32 16.66 13.72
C ASN A 164 5.35 17.17 14.80
N ASP A 165 4.60 16.28 15.46
CA ASP A 165 3.60 16.64 16.47
C ASP A 165 2.60 17.69 15.96
N SER A 166 2.26 17.59 14.67
CA SER A 166 1.39 18.54 13.96
C SER A 166 -0.10 18.22 14.13
N GLU A 167 -0.96 19.17 13.76
CA GLU A 167 -2.42 19.06 13.92
C GLU A 167 -3.05 17.97 13.02
N ARG A 168 -4.24 17.50 13.40
CA ARG A 168 -5.07 16.61 12.57
C ARG A 168 -5.60 17.32 11.32
N GLY A 169 -6.21 16.57 10.40
CA GLY A 169 -6.91 17.15 9.24
C GLY A 169 -6.00 17.53 8.09
N GLN A 170 -4.90 16.80 7.94
CA GLN A 170 -3.88 17.08 6.93
C GLN A 170 -4.13 16.37 5.59
N GLY A 171 -5.22 15.61 5.48
CA GLY A 171 -5.60 14.88 4.27
C GLY A 171 -4.87 13.54 4.15
N PRO A 172 -4.44 13.15 2.94
CA PRO A 172 -3.87 11.83 2.70
C PRO A 172 -2.46 11.70 3.30
N GLY A 173 -2.18 10.51 3.80
CA GLY A 173 -0.90 10.13 4.37
C GLY A 173 -0.78 8.63 4.58
N GLU A 174 0.22 8.23 5.35
CA GLU A 174 0.55 6.83 5.58
C GLU A 174 0.86 6.60 7.06
N ILE A 175 0.31 5.55 7.66
CA ILE A 175 0.78 5.04 8.95
C ILE A 175 2.02 4.20 8.70
N VAL A 176 3.14 4.61 9.29
CA VAL A 176 4.45 3.97 9.10
C VAL A 176 5.12 3.69 10.44
N VAL A 177 6.11 2.80 10.41
CA VAL A 177 7.04 2.56 11.51
C VAL A 177 8.44 2.95 11.06
N LYS A 178 9.21 3.60 11.93
CA LYS A 178 10.62 3.89 11.67
C LYS A 178 11.38 2.59 11.41
N ARG A 179 12.10 2.55 10.29
CA ARG A 179 12.88 1.36 9.89
C ARG A 179 13.86 0.91 10.97
N SER A 180 14.61 1.83 11.57
CA SER A 180 15.55 1.49 12.66
C SER A 180 14.85 0.85 13.85
N TYR A 181 13.70 1.39 14.27
CA TYR A 181 12.93 0.81 15.37
C TYR A 181 12.42 -0.59 15.02
N PHE A 182 11.98 -0.80 13.79
CA PHE A 182 11.57 -2.13 13.34
C PHE A 182 12.73 -3.13 13.38
N GLU A 183 13.89 -2.76 12.83
CA GLU A 183 15.08 -3.59 12.81
C GLU A 183 15.55 -3.94 14.23
N ASP A 184 15.54 -2.97 15.15
CA ASP A 184 16.07 -3.14 16.52
C ASP A 184 15.11 -3.86 17.48
N HIS A 185 13.79 -3.72 17.27
CA HIS A 185 12.79 -4.12 18.29
C HIS A 185 11.69 -5.06 17.78
N LEU A 186 11.49 -5.19 16.47
CA LEU A 186 10.33 -5.89 15.90
C LEU A 186 10.72 -7.01 14.93
N SER A 187 11.92 -6.97 14.36
CA SER A 187 12.38 -7.90 13.31
C SER A 187 12.44 -9.38 13.74
N ASN A 188 12.54 -9.65 15.05
CA ASN A 188 12.51 -11.02 15.57
C ASN A 188 11.09 -11.61 15.62
N ASP A 189 10.07 -10.75 15.69
CA ASP A 189 8.66 -11.15 15.87
C ASP A 189 7.82 -10.91 14.61
N PHE A 190 8.27 -10.03 13.72
CA PHE A 190 7.60 -9.67 12.48
C PHE A 190 8.57 -9.79 11.30
N GLU A 191 8.18 -10.56 10.29
CA GLU A 191 8.97 -10.75 9.07
C GLU A 191 9.04 -9.47 8.22
N TYR A 192 7.95 -8.70 8.17
CA TYR A 192 7.85 -7.46 7.38
C TYR A 192 7.25 -6.30 8.19
N PRO A 193 7.68 -5.03 7.97
CA PRO A 193 7.11 -3.85 8.62
C PRO A 193 5.59 -3.72 8.50
N ARG A 194 5.05 -4.14 7.35
CA ARG A 194 3.61 -4.12 7.07
C ARG A 194 2.81 -5.03 8.01
N ASN A 195 3.34 -6.18 8.39
CA ASN A 195 2.70 -7.10 9.35
C ASN A 195 2.50 -6.41 10.69
N PHE A 196 3.51 -5.67 11.13
CA PHE A 196 3.43 -4.85 12.33
C PHE A 196 2.44 -3.70 12.18
N GLN A 197 2.40 -3.01 11.04
CA GLN A 197 1.49 -1.87 10.88
C GLN A 197 0.00 -2.29 10.90
N ALA A 198 -0.34 -3.48 10.38
CA ALA A 198 -1.68 -4.05 10.51
C ALA A 198 -2.09 -4.22 11.99
N SER A 199 -1.12 -4.51 12.86
CA SER A 199 -1.33 -4.61 14.31
C SER A 199 -1.67 -3.28 14.98
N LEU A 200 -1.21 -2.15 14.40
CA LEU A 200 -1.51 -0.80 14.91
C LEU A 200 -2.96 -0.42 14.63
N ILE A 201 -3.47 -0.81 13.46
CA ILE A 201 -4.78 -0.39 12.97
C ILE A 201 -5.91 -1.36 13.33
N LYS A 202 -5.65 -2.59 13.79
CA LYS A 202 -6.71 -3.57 14.15
C LYS A 202 -7.72 -3.04 15.18
N GLU A 203 -8.96 -3.53 15.13
CA GLU A 203 -9.99 -3.18 16.13
C GLU A 203 -9.68 -3.70 17.53
N LYS A 204 -9.10 -4.90 17.60
CA LYS A 204 -8.70 -5.54 18.86
C LYS A 204 -7.71 -4.67 19.65
N GLU A 205 -7.58 -4.97 20.93
CA GLU A 205 -6.60 -4.31 21.79
C GLU A 205 -5.17 -4.40 21.21
N LEU A 206 -4.41 -3.34 21.40
CA LEU A 206 -3.01 -3.30 21.01
C LEU A 206 -2.20 -4.29 21.84
N ASP A 207 -1.34 -5.02 21.16
CA ASP A 207 -0.32 -5.82 21.84
C ASP A 207 0.78 -4.92 22.44
N LYS A 208 1.74 -5.53 23.12
CA LYS A 208 2.85 -4.80 23.73
C LYS A 208 3.71 -4.08 22.67
N PHE A 209 3.98 -4.72 21.54
CA PHE A 209 4.81 -4.15 20.47
C PHE A 209 4.20 -2.88 19.88
N ALA A 210 2.90 -2.92 19.60
CA ALA A 210 2.16 -1.76 19.08
C ALA A 210 2.17 -0.58 20.06
N ARG A 211 1.97 -0.84 21.36
CA ARG A 211 2.02 0.20 22.41
C ARG A 211 3.42 0.80 22.53
N ASP A 212 4.45 -0.05 22.66
CA ASP A 212 5.83 0.40 22.80
C ASP A 212 6.28 1.27 21.61
N ALA A 213 5.89 0.89 20.37
CA ALA A 213 6.23 1.67 19.18
C ALA A 213 5.51 3.03 19.13
N ILE A 214 4.27 3.11 19.61
CA ILE A 214 3.54 4.37 19.73
C ILE A 214 4.19 5.25 20.79
N ASP A 215 4.46 4.70 21.98
CA ASP A 215 5.06 5.42 23.11
C ASP A 215 6.47 5.95 22.76
N ALA A 216 7.24 5.19 21.97
CA ALA A 216 8.54 5.60 21.46
C ALA A 216 8.47 6.62 20.31
N LYS A 217 7.28 7.04 19.87
CA LYS A 217 7.05 7.83 18.64
C LYS A 217 7.77 7.22 17.42
N ALA A 218 7.79 5.90 17.36
CA ALA A 218 8.36 5.13 16.26
C ALA A 218 7.30 4.76 15.21
N ALA A 219 6.05 4.55 15.65
CA ALA A 219 4.89 4.46 14.78
C ALA A 219 4.18 5.83 14.69
N LEU A 220 3.95 6.32 13.48
CA LEU A 220 3.35 7.65 13.25
C LEU A 220 2.44 7.63 12.02
N PHE A 221 1.44 8.51 12.03
CA PHE A 221 0.80 8.93 10.79
C PHE A 221 1.63 10.05 10.13
N VAL A 222 1.97 9.87 8.86
CA VAL A 222 2.78 10.82 8.07
C VAL A 222 1.92 11.37 6.94
N PRO A 223 1.40 12.60 7.07
CA PRO A 223 0.71 13.28 5.98
C PRO A 223 1.67 13.51 4.81
N PHE A 224 1.25 13.18 3.58
CA PHE A 224 2.12 13.29 2.41
C PHE A 224 2.60 14.73 2.16
N LYS A 225 1.81 15.73 2.55
CA LYS A 225 2.17 17.15 2.43
C LYS A 225 3.38 17.55 3.28
N GLN A 226 3.75 16.74 4.28
CA GLN A 226 4.91 16.98 5.14
C GLN A 226 6.18 16.29 4.64
N LEU A 227 6.09 15.43 3.61
CA LEU A 227 7.26 14.73 3.11
C LEU A 227 8.24 15.71 2.48
N PRO A 228 9.56 15.54 2.74
CA PRO A 228 10.56 16.24 1.96
C PRO A 228 10.42 15.81 0.50
N PHE A 229 10.55 16.77 -0.41
CA PHE A 229 10.42 16.53 -1.84
C PHE A 229 11.56 17.16 -2.62
N TRP A 230 12.00 16.46 -3.66
CA TRP A 230 12.74 17.05 -4.76
C TRP A 230 11.76 17.78 -5.69
N LYS A 231 12.24 18.84 -6.34
CA LYS A 231 11.46 19.63 -7.29
C LYS A 231 12.32 19.97 -8.50
N GLY A 232 11.81 19.70 -9.70
CA GLY A 232 12.43 20.08 -10.97
C GLY A 232 11.50 19.91 -12.15
#